data_AF-A0AAU5GBK7-F1
#
_entry.id   AF-A0AAU5GBK7-F1
#
_cell.length_a   1.000
_cell.length_b   1.000
_cell.length_c   1.000
_cell.angle_alpha   90.00
_cell.angle_beta   90.00
_cell.angle_gamma   90.00
#
_symmetry.space_group_name_H-M   'P 1'
#
loop_
_entity.id
_entity.type
_entity.pdbx_description
1 polymer ?
#
loop_
_entity_poly.entity_id
_entity_poly.type
_entity_poly.pdbx_seq_one_letter_code
_entity_poly.pdbx_strand_id
1 'polypeptide(L)'
;MTGLLFEVSFWLAAPVWLLMIFAPGWGPTARIAASPLTVVPVLAVYLVMALPVFPELWEVVTNPDIDNFRALTVLANGAGAIWAQIIAWDLLIGQWMYREGRRLGIHPLVMGPLLVFTILLSPFALLLFLPLRAAKQRLKEAPEKEPEKGPKERPAANGRAPEPSSGTLPSGRAGRPPAVQER
;
A
#
# COMPACT_ATOMS: atom_id res chain seq x y z
N MET A 1 1.95 32.38 -20.71
CA MET A 1 2.95 31.41 -20.20
C MET A 1 2.36 30.49 -19.12
N THR A 2 1.55 30.99 -18.19
CA THR A 2 0.88 30.21 -17.13
C THR A 2 0.03 29.05 -17.64
N GLY A 3 -0.73 29.22 -18.74
CA GLY A 3 -1.53 28.14 -19.33
C GLY A 3 -0.70 26.92 -19.76
N LEU A 4 0.49 27.15 -20.34
CA LEU A 4 1.39 26.06 -20.72
C LEU A 4 1.95 25.34 -19.48
N LEU A 5 2.35 26.07 -18.44
CA LEU A 5 2.83 25.46 -17.20
C LEU A 5 1.71 24.64 -16.50
N PHE A 6 0.46 25.08 -16.59
CA PHE A 6 -0.71 24.36 -16.09
C PHE A 6 -0.91 23.01 -16.80
N GLU A 7 -0.77 22.97 -18.13
CA GLU A 7 -0.86 21.72 -18.89
C GLU A 7 0.34 20.81 -18.64
N VAL A 8 1.54 21.40 -18.54
CA VAL A 8 2.78 20.67 -18.29
C VAL A 8 2.75 19.95 -16.93
N SER A 9 2.14 20.52 -15.89
CA SER A 9 2.04 19.83 -14.59
C SER A 9 1.33 18.48 -14.73
N PHE A 10 0.24 18.43 -15.51
CA PHE A 10 -0.48 17.19 -15.81
C PHE A 10 0.34 16.25 -16.71
N TRP A 11 0.95 16.76 -17.78
CA TRP A 11 1.74 15.96 -18.72
C TRP A 11 2.97 15.31 -18.09
N LEU A 12 3.53 15.89 -17.03
CA LEU A 12 4.63 15.29 -16.29
C LEU A 12 4.18 14.08 -15.45
N ALA A 13 2.96 14.11 -14.90
CA ALA A 13 2.41 13.01 -14.11
C ALA A 13 1.76 11.90 -14.97
N ALA A 14 1.16 12.28 -16.10
CA ALA A 14 0.40 11.38 -16.98
C ALA A 14 1.15 10.10 -17.40
N PRO A 15 2.42 10.13 -17.82
CA PRO A 15 3.16 8.92 -18.18
C PRO A 15 3.24 7.91 -17.03
N VAL A 16 3.41 8.37 -15.79
CA VAL A 16 3.49 7.49 -14.61
C VAL A 16 2.14 6.84 -14.35
N TRP A 17 1.05 7.61 -14.43
CA TRP A 17 -0.31 7.06 -14.31
C TRP A 17 -0.64 6.06 -15.41
N LEU A 18 -0.33 6.39 -16.67
CA LEU A 18 -0.55 5.50 -17.82
C LEU A 18 0.18 4.17 -17.63
N LEU A 19 1.44 4.20 -17.16
CA LEU A 19 2.19 2.98 -16.86
C LEU A 19 1.50 2.14 -15.77
N MET A 20 1.02 2.77 -14.69
CA MET A 20 0.34 2.05 -13.60
C MET A 20 -1.01 1.45 -14.03
N ILE A 21 -1.72 2.10 -14.95
CA ILE A 21 -3.03 1.65 -15.44
C ILE A 21 -2.90 0.57 -16.51
N PHE A 22 -2.09 0.80 -17.53
CA PHE A 22 -2.01 -0.06 -18.72
C PHE A 22 -0.91 -1.13 -18.64
N ALA A 23 0.14 -0.90 -17.84
CA ALA A 23 1.24 -1.84 -17.66
C ALA A 23 1.47 -2.21 -16.17
N PRO A 24 0.45 -2.61 -15.39
CA PRO A 24 0.56 -2.86 -13.93
C PRO A 24 1.41 -4.10 -13.57
N GLY A 25 1.59 -5.02 -14.51
CA GLY A 25 2.42 -6.21 -14.34
C GLY A 25 3.90 -5.98 -14.65
N TRP A 26 4.24 -4.86 -15.28
CA TRP A 26 5.59 -4.65 -15.80
C TRP A 26 6.57 -4.28 -14.69
N GLY A 27 7.72 -4.97 -14.64
CA GLY A 27 8.75 -4.78 -13.60
C GLY A 27 9.20 -3.32 -13.43
N PRO A 28 9.50 -2.58 -14.52
CA PRO A 28 9.79 -1.16 -14.49
C PRO A 28 8.66 -0.31 -13.90
N THR A 29 7.39 -0.57 -14.23
CA THR A 29 6.24 0.15 -13.63
C THR A 29 6.27 0.08 -12.11
N ALA A 30 6.55 -1.11 -11.56
CA ALA A 30 6.66 -1.28 -10.11
C ALA A 30 7.82 -0.49 -9.49
N ARG A 31 8.96 -0.39 -10.19
CA ARG A 31 10.12 0.40 -9.73
C ARG A 31 9.84 1.90 -9.80
N ILE A 32 9.24 2.37 -10.89
CA ILE A 32 8.87 3.78 -11.07
C ILE A 32 7.84 4.19 -10.02
N ALA A 33 6.79 3.38 -9.81
CA ALA A 33 5.77 3.64 -8.79
C ALA A 33 6.28 3.52 -7.35
N ALA A 34 7.43 2.87 -7.13
CA ALA A 34 8.08 2.83 -5.82
C ALA A 34 8.93 4.08 -5.53
N SER A 35 9.34 4.81 -6.56
CA SER A 35 10.19 5.98 -6.43
C SER A 35 9.36 7.23 -6.14
N PRO A 36 9.59 7.94 -5.02
CA PRO A 36 8.95 9.23 -4.78
C PRO A 36 9.51 10.34 -5.70
N LEU A 37 10.63 10.10 -6.38
CA LEU A 37 11.27 11.11 -7.24
C LEU A 37 10.45 11.46 -8.49
N THR A 38 9.45 10.65 -8.84
CA THR A 38 8.54 10.92 -9.96
C THR A 38 7.72 12.20 -9.77
N VAL A 39 7.53 12.66 -8.53
CA VAL A 39 6.79 13.89 -8.22
C VAL A 39 7.64 15.15 -8.41
N VAL A 40 8.98 15.02 -8.42
CA VAL A 40 9.91 16.15 -8.45
C VAL A 40 9.69 17.07 -9.66
N PRO A 41 9.48 16.57 -10.89
CA PRO A 41 9.18 17.45 -12.02
C PRO A 41 7.92 18.29 -11.83
N VAL A 42 6.86 17.73 -11.24
CA VAL A 42 5.61 18.45 -10.95
C VAL A 42 5.85 19.49 -9.86
N LEU A 43 6.60 19.14 -8.81
CA LEU A 43 6.97 20.09 -7.76
C LEU A 43 7.87 21.22 -8.28
N ALA A 44 8.71 20.98 -9.28
CA ALA A 44 9.47 22.05 -9.93
C ALA A 44 8.54 23.06 -10.61
N VAL A 45 7.48 22.59 -11.29
CA VAL A 45 6.44 23.48 -11.86
C VAL A 45 5.72 24.25 -10.76
N TYR A 46 5.36 23.58 -9.67
CA TYR A 46 4.79 24.24 -8.49
C TYR A 46 5.70 25.37 -8.00
N LEU A 47 6.99 25.14 -7.82
CA LEU A 47 7.93 26.16 -7.35
C LEU A 47 8.05 27.33 -8.32
N VAL A 48 8.14 27.07 -9.63
CA VAL A 48 8.18 28.13 -10.66
C VAL A 48 6.94 29.02 -10.60
N MET A 49 5.77 28.45 -10.34
CA MET A 49 4.51 29.19 -10.20
C MET A 49 4.34 29.84 -8.82
N ALA A 50 4.84 29.22 -7.76
CA ALA A 50 4.68 29.69 -6.39
C ALA A 50 5.60 30.86 -6.06
N LEU A 51 6.84 30.87 -6.59
CA LEU A 51 7.84 31.88 -6.27
C LEU A 51 7.37 33.34 -6.56
N PRO A 52 6.71 33.65 -7.69
CA PRO A 52 6.22 35.00 -7.97
C PRO A 52 5.08 35.47 -7.05
N VAL A 53 4.35 34.54 -6.43
CA VAL A 53 3.21 34.80 -5.52
C VAL A 53 3.49 34.28 -4.11
N PHE A 54 4.78 34.20 -3.76
CA PHE A 54 5.22 33.62 -2.50
C PHE A 54 4.71 34.41 -1.27
N PRO A 55 4.67 35.76 -1.26
CA PRO A 55 4.12 36.51 -0.13
C PRO A 55 2.67 36.13 0.18
N GLU A 56 1.82 36.08 -0.83
CA GLU A 56 0.41 35.71 -0.71
C GLU A 56 0.24 34.25 -0.28
N LEU A 57 1.05 33.35 -0.86
CA LEU A 57 1.07 31.95 -0.46
C LEU A 57 1.51 31.77 1.00
N TRP A 58 2.52 32.52 1.45
CA TRP A 58 3.02 32.47 2.82
C TRP A 58 2.00 33.01 3.82
N GLU A 59 1.28 34.06 3.45
CA GLU A 59 0.18 34.61 4.26
C GLU A 59 -0.93 33.58 4.44
N VAL A 60 -1.36 32.91 3.37
CA VAL A 60 -2.36 31.82 3.44
C VAL A 60 -1.90 30.69 4.35
N VAL A 61 -0.61 30.35 4.35
CA VAL A 61 -0.05 29.26 5.17
C VAL A 61 0.07 29.66 6.66
N THR A 62 0.46 30.90 6.94
CA THR A 62 0.73 31.36 8.31
C THR A 62 -0.50 31.90 9.02
N ASN A 63 -1.45 32.46 8.27
CA ASN A 63 -2.73 32.96 8.76
C ASN A 63 -3.87 32.42 7.88
N PRO A 64 -4.28 31.16 8.10
CA PRO A 64 -5.26 30.48 7.25
C PRO A 64 -6.62 31.17 7.35
N ASP A 65 -6.95 31.89 6.29
CA ASP A 65 -8.21 32.59 6.11
C ASP A 65 -8.77 32.36 4.69
N ILE A 66 -10.10 32.24 4.58
CA ILE A 66 -10.75 31.87 3.31
C ILE A 66 -10.71 33.00 2.28
N ASP A 67 -10.69 34.26 2.72
CA ASP A 67 -10.59 35.41 1.84
C ASP A 67 -9.16 35.53 1.30
N ASN A 68 -8.15 35.28 2.14
CA ASN A 68 -6.75 35.20 1.71
C ASN A 68 -6.53 34.06 0.70
N PHE A 69 -7.09 32.87 0.95
CA PHE A 69 -7.01 31.77 -0.01
C PHE A 69 -7.68 32.12 -1.35
N ARG A 70 -8.85 32.76 -1.30
CA ARG A 70 -9.54 33.24 -2.50
C ARG A 70 -8.67 34.22 -3.29
N ALA A 71 -8.06 35.20 -2.62
CA ALA A 71 -7.19 36.18 -3.25
C ALA A 71 -6.02 35.50 -4.00
N LEU A 72 -5.39 34.51 -3.38
CA LEU A 72 -4.33 33.71 -4.01
C LEU A 72 -4.83 32.97 -5.26
N THR A 73 -6.01 32.36 -5.22
CA THR A 73 -6.57 31.60 -6.35
C THR A 73 -7.00 32.46 -7.55
N VAL A 74 -7.22 33.77 -7.36
CA VAL A 74 -7.51 34.68 -8.47
C VAL A 74 -6.25 34.98 -9.28
N LEU A 75 -5.06 34.86 -8.66
CA LEU A 75 -3.78 35.02 -9.34
C LEU A 75 -3.50 33.79 -10.21
N ALA A 76 -3.18 33.99 -11.49
CA ALA A 76 -2.91 32.89 -12.43
C ALA A 76 -1.78 31.95 -11.95
N ASN A 77 -0.73 32.53 -11.35
CA ASN A 77 0.37 31.79 -10.74
C ASN A 77 -0.04 31.07 -9.45
N GLY A 78 -0.91 31.67 -8.62
CA GLY A 78 -1.43 31.06 -7.40
C GLY A 78 -2.33 29.87 -7.69
N ALA A 79 -3.30 30.03 -8.59
CA ALA A 79 -4.15 28.93 -9.08
C ALA A 79 -3.31 27.80 -9.71
N GLY A 80 -2.33 28.16 -10.55
CA GLY A 80 -1.43 27.19 -11.17
C GLY A 80 -0.60 26.41 -10.15
N ALA A 81 -0.05 27.09 -9.14
CA ALA A 81 0.70 26.45 -8.06
C ALA A 81 -0.20 25.47 -7.29
N ILE A 82 -1.39 25.89 -6.86
CA ILE A 82 -2.35 25.01 -6.19
C ILE A 82 -2.69 23.79 -7.07
N TRP A 83 -2.90 24.01 -8.37
CA TRP A 83 -3.16 22.91 -9.30
C TRP A 83 -1.97 21.94 -9.41
N ALA A 84 -0.75 22.44 -9.59
CA ALA A 84 0.44 21.59 -9.63
C ALA A 84 0.64 20.81 -8.32
N GLN A 85 0.32 21.42 -7.18
CA GLN A 85 0.32 20.76 -5.88
C GLN A 85 -0.72 19.63 -5.82
N ILE A 86 -1.95 19.84 -6.30
CA ILE A 86 -2.99 18.79 -6.40
C ILE A 86 -2.49 17.62 -7.23
N ILE A 87 -1.96 17.88 -8.44
CA ILE A 87 -1.42 16.84 -9.32
C ILE A 87 -0.27 16.06 -8.66
N ALA A 88 0.60 16.75 -7.93
CA ALA A 88 1.68 16.12 -7.18
C ALA A 88 1.15 15.15 -6.10
N TRP A 89 0.14 15.57 -5.35
CA TRP A 89 -0.50 14.72 -4.33
C TRP A 89 -1.23 13.52 -4.95
N ASP A 90 -1.97 13.74 -6.03
CA ASP A 90 -2.70 12.68 -6.74
C ASP A 90 -1.74 11.61 -7.27
N LEU A 91 -0.56 12.02 -7.75
CA LEU A 91 0.48 11.10 -8.19
C LEU A 91 0.99 10.24 -7.03
N LEU A 92 1.33 10.85 -5.89
CA LEU A 92 1.84 10.14 -4.72
C LEU A 92 0.79 9.17 -4.14
N ILE A 93 -0.47 9.60 -4.06
CA ILE A 93 -1.60 8.77 -3.63
C ILE A 93 -1.79 7.60 -4.60
N GLY A 94 -1.77 7.87 -5.91
CA GLY A 94 -1.90 6.85 -6.95
C GLY A 94 -0.79 5.80 -6.88
N GLN A 95 0.46 6.22 -6.69
CA GLN A 95 1.60 5.33 -6.51
C GLN A 95 1.47 4.46 -5.26
N TRP A 96 1.02 5.05 -4.14
CA TRP A 96 0.77 4.32 -2.92
C TRP A 96 -0.37 3.30 -3.08
N MET A 97 -1.51 3.72 -3.65
CA MET A 97 -2.66 2.86 -3.92
C MET A 97 -2.26 1.69 -4.83
N TYR A 98 -1.52 1.97 -5.91
CA TYR A 98 -1.00 0.95 -6.83
C TYR A 98 -0.15 -0.09 -6.08
N ARG A 99 0.83 0.35 -5.30
CA ARG A 99 1.72 -0.55 -4.54
C ARG A 99 0.96 -1.39 -3.52
N GLU A 100 0.08 -0.76 -2.75
CA GLU A 100 -0.69 -1.45 -1.72
C GLU A 100 -1.70 -2.42 -2.35
N GLY A 101 -2.32 -2.03 -3.47
CA GLY A 101 -3.17 -2.92 -4.27
C GLY A 101 -2.42 -4.16 -4.74
N ARG A 102 -1.19 -4.01 -5.23
CA ARG A 102 -0.35 -5.18 -5.59
C ARG A 102 0.03 -6.03 -4.37
N ARG A 103 0.40 -5.41 -3.25
CA ARG A 103 0.76 -6.12 -2.00
C ARG A 103 -0.41 -6.97 -1.48
N LEU A 104 -1.64 -6.50 -1.68
CA LEU A 104 -2.88 -7.18 -1.27
C LEU A 104 -3.46 -8.10 -2.36
N GLY A 105 -2.83 -8.20 -3.53
CA GLY A 105 -3.33 -9.02 -4.64
C GLY A 105 -4.65 -8.52 -5.22
N ILE A 106 -4.92 -7.21 -5.19
CA ILE A 106 -6.10 -6.62 -5.82
C ILE A 106 -5.95 -6.69 -7.35
N HIS A 107 -6.99 -7.17 -8.02
CA HIS A 107 -6.95 -7.37 -9.47
C HIS A 107 -6.77 -6.03 -10.22
N PRO A 108 -5.93 -5.97 -11.27
CA PRO A 108 -5.72 -4.74 -12.04
C PRO A 108 -6.98 -4.11 -12.62
N LEU A 109 -8.01 -4.90 -12.96
CA LEU A 109 -9.29 -4.37 -13.44
C LEU A 109 -10.07 -3.57 -12.39
N VAL A 110 -9.81 -3.77 -11.10
CA VAL A 110 -10.37 -2.93 -10.03
C VAL A 110 -9.46 -1.75 -9.76
N MET A 111 -8.15 -1.97 -9.78
CA MET A 111 -7.16 -0.92 -9.56
C MET A 111 -7.13 0.14 -10.67
N GLY A 112 -7.33 -0.24 -11.94
CA GLY A 112 -7.32 0.67 -13.07
C GLY A 112 -8.35 1.80 -12.93
N PRO A 113 -9.66 1.49 -12.77
CA PRO A 113 -10.68 2.51 -12.51
C PRO A 113 -10.43 3.33 -11.24
N LEU A 114 -9.92 2.72 -10.16
CA LEU A 114 -9.55 3.45 -8.95
C LEU A 114 -8.42 4.44 -9.20
N LEU A 115 -7.40 4.07 -9.98
CA LEU A 115 -6.31 4.96 -10.37
C LEU A 115 -6.79 6.08 -11.30
N VAL A 116 -7.72 5.79 -12.22
CA VAL A 116 -8.36 6.85 -13.04
C VAL A 116 -9.13 7.82 -12.15
N PHE A 117 -9.89 7.32 -11.17
CA PHE A 117 -10.51 8.18 -10.18
C PHE A 117 -9.49 8.95 -9.36
N THR A 118 -8.31 8.40 -9.08
CA THR A 118 -7.25 9.15 -8.39
C THR A 118 -6.78 10.36 -9.19
N ILE A 119 -6.71 10.27 -10.52
CA ILE A 119 -6.30 11.37 -11.41
C ILE A 119 -7.33 12.50 -11.44
N LEU A 120 -8.62 12.16 -11.33
CA LEU A 120 -9.72 13.12 -11.46
C LEU A 120 -10.20 13.67 -10.11
N LEU A 121 -10.27 12.80 -9.11
CA LEU A 121 -10.91 12.99 -7.81
C LEU A 121 -10.24 12.09 -6.75
N SER A 122 -8.96 12.34 -6.44
CA SER A 122 -8.21 11.53 -5.46
C SER A 122 -8.86 11.36 -4.09
N PRO A 123 -9.60 12.34 -3.51
CA PRO A 123 -10.26 12.12 -2.23
C PRO A 123 -11.29 11.00 -2.28
N PHE A 124 -12.05 10.91 -3.39
CA PHE A 124 -13.05 9.88 -3.58
C PHE A 124 -12.42 8.52 -3.87
N ALA A 125 -11.39 8.48 -4.71
CA ALA A 125 -10.63 7.26 -4.97
C ALA A 125 -10.06 6.66 -3.67
N LEU A 126 -9.52 7.51 -2.80
CA LEU A 126 -8.98 7.12 -1.50
C LEU A 126 -10.08 6.59 -0.56
N LEU A 127 -11.23 7.26 -0.49
CA LEU A 127 -12.39 6.82 0.29
C LEU A 127 -12.91 5.44 -0.16
N LEU A 128 -12.85 5.13 -1.46
CA LEU A 128 -13.22 3.82 -1.99
C LEU A 128 -12.12 2.76 -1.72
N PHE A 129 -10.86 3.15 -1.81
CA PHE A 129 -9.73 2.24 -1.65
C PHE A 129 -9.53 1.77 -0.21
N LEU A 130 -9.74 2.63 0.79
CA LEU A 130 -9.49 2.30 2.20
C LEU A 130 -10.36 1.13 2.73
N PRO A 131 -11.69 1.08 2.50
CA PRO A 131 -12.52 -0.08 2.86
C PRO A 131 -12.11 -1.35 2.12
N LEU A 132 -11.82 -1.24 0.81
CA LEU A 132 -11.35 -2.36 0.00
C LEU A 132 -10.05 -2.95 0.55
N ARG A 133 -9.11 -2.08 0.92
CA ARG A 133 -7.84 -2.43 1.54
C ARG A 133 -8.07 -3.17 2.86
N ALA A 134 -8.91 -2.62 3.75
CA ALA A 134 -9.22 -3.22 5.04
C ALA A 134 -9.88 -4.60 4.90
N ALA A 135 -10.81 -4.77 3.96
CA ALA A 135 -11.45 -6.05 3.68
C ALA A 135 -10.45 -7.10 3.20
N LYS A 136 -9.53 -6.73 2.29
CA LYS A 136 -8.49 -7.64 1.78
C LYS A 136 -7.46 -8.04 2.84
N GLN A 137 -7.11 -7.13 3.75
CA GLN A 137 -6.21 -7.43 4.88
C GLN A 137 -6.82 -8.48 5.82
N ARG A 138 -8.09 -8.30 6.21
CA ARG A 138 -8.81 -9.25 7.07
C ARG A 138 -8.91 -10.65 6.47
N LEU A 139 -9.19 -10.75 5.17
CA LEU A 139 -9.25 -12.04 4.46
C LEU A 139 -7.91 -12.78 4.47
N LYS A 140 -6.79 -12.04 4.45
CA LYS A 140 -5.44 -12.63 4.50
C LYS A 140 -5.06 -13.13 5.90
N GLU A 141 -5.63 -12.55 6.96
CA GLU A 141 -5.35 -12.86 8.37
C GLU A 141 -6.27 -13.96 8.95
N ALA A 142 -7.44 -14.20 8.35
CA ALA A 142 -8.39 -15.23 8.75
C ALA A 142 -7.94 -16.73 8.67
N PRO A 143 -6.85 -17.16 7.99
CA PRO A 143 -6.54 -18.59 7.87
C PRO A 143 -5.96 -19.30 9.10
N GLU A 144 -5.64 -18.62 10.21
CA GLU A 144 -4.83 -19.22 11.30
C GLU A 144 -5.59 -19.49 12.62
N LYS A 145 -6.92 -19.49 12.60
CA LYS A 145 -7.73 -19.90 13.76
C LYS A 145 -8.57 -21.13 13.43
N GLU A 146 -7.92 -22.27 13.23
CA GLU A 146 -8.62 -23.56 13.24
C GLU A 146 -8.89 -23.97 14.71
N PRO A 147 -10.09 -24.49 15.03
CA PRO A 147 -10.55 -24.66 16.40
C PRO A 147 -9.77 -25.76 17.10
N GLU A 148 -9.38 -25.50 18.34
CA GLU A 148 -8.87 -26.49 19.28
C GLU A 148 -9.78 -27.74 19.27
N LYS A 149 -9.22 -28.86 18.78
CA LYS A 149 -9.90 -30.14 18.61
C LYS A 149 -10.56 -30.58 19.92
N GLY A 150 -11.89 -30.61 19.94
CA GLY A 150 -12.62 -31.40 20.93
C GLY A 150 -12.33 -32.90 20.73
N PRO A 151 -11.94 -33.65 21.77
CA PRO A 151 -11.86 -35.10 21.66
C PRO A 151 -13.28 -35.70 21.59
N LYS A 152 -13.61 -36.29 20.43
CA LYS A 152 -14.69 -37.26 20.28
C LYS A 152 -14.23 -38.59 20.87
N GLU A 153 -14.78 -38.99 22.01
CA GLU A 153 -14.84 -40.41 22.38
C GLU A 153 -16.28 -40.83 22.69
N ARG A 154 -16.72 -41.88 21.99
CA ARG A 154 -18.04 -42.53 22.02
C ARG A 154 -18.00 -43.76 22.96
N PRO A 155 -19.15 -44.39 23.29
CA PRO A 155 -19.45 -44.88 24.63
C PRO A 155 -19.09 -46.36 24.94
N ALA A 156 -18.84 -46.59 26.25
CA ALA A 156 -19.13 -47.74 27.12
C ALA A 156 -18.76 -49.18 26.71
N ALA A 157 -17.89 -49.83 27.52
CA ALA A 157 -17.98 -51.25 27.87
C ALA A 157 -17.23 -51.60 29.17
N ASN A 158 -17.99 -51.70 30.26
CA ASN A 158 -17.97 -52.74 31.31
C ASN A 158 -16.64 -53.31 31.87
N GLY A 159 -16.34 -52.96 33.12
CA GLY A 159 -16.15 -53.90 34.25
C GLY A 159 -15.15 -55.06 34.14
N ARG A 160 -13.96 -54.88 34.75
CA ARG A 160 -13.38 -55.74 35.83
C ARG A 160 -11.92 -55.35 36.09
N ALA A 161 -11.56 -55.29 37.37
CA ALA A 161 -10.20 -55.52 37.88
C ALA A 161 -10.22 -56.86 38.67
N PRO A 162 -9.11 -57.42 39.22
CA PRO A 162 -7.71 -57.00 39.17
C PRO A 162 -6.65 -58.15 38.97
N GLU A 163 -5.39 -57.75 38.82
CA GLU A 163 -4.17 -58.34 39.43
C GLU A 163 -3.37 -59.53 38.79
N PRO A 164 -2.14 -59.89 39.27
CA PRO A 164 -0.85 -59.57 38.62
C PRO A 164 0.03 -60.82 38.35
N SER A 165 1.14 -60.69 37.59
CA SER A 165 2.29 -61.61 37.78
C SER A 165 3.57 -61.16 37.06
N SER A 166 4.60 -60.91 37.86
CA SER A 166 6.01 -61.30 37.72
C SER A 166 6.58 -61.69 36.34
N GLY A 167 7.77 -61.13 36.03
CA GLY A 167 8.69 -61.80 35.11
C GLY A 167 9.81 -60.95 34.52
N THR A 168 10.95 -60.93 35.22
CA THR A 168 12.29 -61.12 34.60
C THR A 168 12.85 -60.03 33.67
N LEU A 169 13.72 -59.18 34.23
CA LEU A 169 15.00 -58.79 33.58
C LEU A 169 15.96 -60.00 33.64
N PRO A 170 16.96 -60.22 32.76
CA PRO A 170 17.93 -59.18 32.41
C PRO A 170 18.69 -59.28 31.06
N SER A 171 19.54 -58.28 30.86
CA SER A 171 20.89 -58.39 30.26
C SER A 171 21.02 -58.34 28.74
N GLY A 172 21.80 -57.37 28.27
CA GLY A 172 22.30 -57.38 26.89
C GLY A 172 23.09 -56.16 26.45
N ARG A 173 24.31 -55.98 27.00
CA ARG A 173 25.52 -55.44 26.33
C ARG A 173 25.40 -54.05 25.65
N ALA A 174 25.93 -52.99 26.23
CA ALA A 174 27.35 -52.58 26.21
C ALA A 174 27.96 -52.46 24.78
N GLY A 175 28.29 -51.24 24.36
CA GLY A 175 29.16 -50.98 23.20
C GLY A 175 29.09 -49.54 22.70
N ARG A 176 30.05 -48.71 23.12
CA ARG A 176 30.23 -47.28 22.81
C ARG A 176 30.71 -47.00 21.35
N PRO A 177 30.72 -45.72 20.92
CA PRO A 177 30.91 -45.20 19.53
C PRO A 177 32.38 -44.77 19.29
N PRO A 178 32.70 -43.70 18.52
CA PRO A 178 32.44 -43.30 17.12
C PRO A 178 33.78 -43.20 16.32
N ALA A 179 33.74 -42.90 15.00
CA ALA A 179 34.88 -42.27 14.29
C ALA A 179 34.49 -41.87 12.84
N VAL A 180 34.60 -40.59 12.43
CA VAL A 180 35.71 -40.00 11.61
C VAL A 180 35.31 -40.00 10.10
N GLN A 181 35.57 -39.03 9.20
CA GLN A 181 36.30 -37.76 9.11
C GLN A 181 35.78 -36.99 7.87
N GLU A 182 35.92 -35.65 7.89
CA GLU A 182 36.35 -34.73 6.81
C GLU A 182 35.91 -34.94 5.34
N ARG A 183 35.26 -33.92 4.77
CA ARG A 183 35.90 -32.91 3.89
C ARG A 183 35.03 -31.66 3.75
#